data_AF-A0A381V874-F1
#
_entry.id   AF-A0A381V874-F1
#
_cell.length_a   1.000
_cell.length_b   1.000
_cell.length_c   1.000
_cell.angle_alpha   90.00
_cell.angle_beta   90.00
_cell.angle_gamma   90.00
#
_symmetry.space_group_name_H-M   'P 1'
#
loop_
_entity.id
_entity.type
_entity.pdbx_description
1 polymer ?
#
loop_
_entity_poly.entity_id
_entity_poly.type
_entity_poly.pdbx_seq_one_letter_code
_entity_poly.pdbx_strand_id
1 'polypeptide(L)'
;MQPCEMCIHERYPYFILILLCLISLICIKLPNKDQIKFANTIKYLSLLIIFAALIYSIMHVGIERGFIEGFSECSGLFSNINDADSLLLALEKAPLVRCNDPVLLFNFISIAESNLVVLALLLFINTYLIFQKK
;
A
#
# COMPACT_ATOMS: atom_id res chain seq x y z
N MET A 1 14.77 3.83 -11.79
CA MET A 1 14.71 4.17 -10.35
C MET A 1 14.41 2.91 -9.58
N GLN A 2 15.22 2.60 -8.57
CA GLN A 2 15.01 1.44 -7.73
C GLN A 2 13.92 1.77 -6.70
N PRO A 3 12.86 0.96 -6.55
CA PRO A 3 11.79 1.23 -5.60
C PRO A 3 12.28 1.01 -4.17
N CYS A 4 11.76 1.82 -3.25
CA CYS A 4 11.90 1.60 -1.83
C CYS A 4 11.17 0.32 -1.40
N GLU A 5 11.51 -0.25 -0.25
CA GLU A 5 10.86 -1.46 0.26
C GLU A 5 9.37 -1.25 0.52
N MET A 6 8.98 -0.13 1.14
CA MET A 6 7.56 0.24 1.32
C MET A 6 6.81 0.37 0.00
N CYS A 7 7.47 0.88 -1.04
CA CYS A 7 6.94 1.01 -2.40
C CYS A 7 6.62 -0.37 -3.01
N ILE A 8 7.40 -1.40 -2.66
CA ILE A 8 7.13 -2.79 -3.07
C ILE A 8 5.93 -3.33 -2.30
N HIS A 9 5.86 -3.04 -0.99
CA HIS A 9 4.76 -3.49 -0.16
C HIS A 9 3.40 -2.91 -0.57
N GLU A 10 3.35 -1.64 -0.99
CA GLU A 10 2.15 -1.02 -1.54
C GLU A 10 1.59 -1.73 -2.79
N ARG A 11 2.38 -2.58 -3.46
CA ARG A 11 1.92 -3.33 -4.65
C ARG A 11 1.12 -4.58 -4.32
N TYR A 12 1.35 -5.23 -3.17
CA TYR A 12 0.65 -6.47 -2.80
C TYR A 12 -0.88 -6.32 -2.76
N PRO A 13 -1.46 -5.26 -2.19
CA PRO A 13 -2.91 -5.06 -2.21
C PRO A 13 -3.49 -5.06 -3.64
N TYR A 14 -2.78 -4.49 -4.62
CA TYR A 14 -3.23 -4.48 -6.01
C TYR A 14 -3.21 -5.88 -6.63
N PHE A 15 -2.19 -6.70 -6.34
CA PHE A 15 -2.16 -8.09 -6.81
C PHE A 15 -3.33 -8.91 -6.23
N ILE A 16 -3.66 -8.70 -4.95
CA ILE A 16 -4.82 -9.36 -4.33
C ILE A 16 -6.13 -8.90 -4.99
N LEU A 17 -6.29 -7.60 -5.27
CA LEU A 17 -7.48 -7.07 -5.96
C LEU A 17 -7.63 -7.62 -7.38
N ILE A 18 -6.53 -7.73 -8.14
CA ILE A 18 -6.54 -8.34 -9.48
C ILE A 18 -6.99 -9.80 -9.41
N LEU A 19 -6.47 -10.57 -8.45
CA LEU A 19 -6.87 -11.96 -8.25
C LEU A 19 -8.36 -12.06 -7.91
N LEU A 20 -8.86 -11.19 -7.02
CA LEU A 20 -10.28 -11.12 -6.67
C LEU A 20 -11.17 -10.81 -7.88
N CYS A 21 -10.70 -9.91 -8.76
CA CYS A 21 -11.41 -9.56 -9.99
C CYS A 21 -11.50 -10.75 -10.95
N LEU A 22 -10.40 -11.49 -11.15
CA LEU A 22 -10.39 -12.71 -11.97
C LEU A 22 -11.33 -13.79 -11.42
N ILE A 23 -11.33 -14.00 -10.10
CA ILE A 23 -12.25 -14.94 -9.43
C ILE A 23 -13.70 -14.49 -9.66
N SER A 24 -13.97 -13.19 -9.52
CA SER A 24 -15.31 -12.64 -9.75
C SER A 24 -15.81 -12.91 -11.18
N LEU A 25 -14.95 -12.76 -12.19
CA LEU A 25 -15.29 -13.02 -13.59
C LEU A 25 -15.65 -14.49 -13.86
N ILE A 26 -14.90 -15.43 -13.27
CA ILE A 26 -15.18 -16.87 -13.42
C ILE A 26 -16.53 -17.22 -12.78
N CYS A 27 -16.85 -16.60 -11.65
CA CYS A 27 -18.08 -16.86 -10.90
C CYS A 27 -19.36 -16.24 -11.50
N ILE A 28 -19.27 -15.53 -12.63
CA ILE A 28 -20.45 -14.99 -13.34
C ILE A 28 -21.40 -16.10 -13.81
N LYS A 29 -20.91 -17.34 -13.99
CA LYS A 29 -21.71 -18.47 -14.47
C LYS A 29 -22.54 -19.20 -13.39
N LEU A 30 -22.51 -18.75 -12.13
CA LEU A 30 -23.26 -19.39 -11.04
C LEU A 30 -24.77 -19.07 -11.09
N PRO A 31 -25.63 -19.90 -10.47
CA PRO A 31 -27.06 -19.60 -10.35
C PRO A 31 -27.30 -18.28 -9.61
N ASN A 32 -28.34 -17.53 -10.03
CA ASN A 32 -28.63 -16.15 -9.59
C ASN A 32 -28.57 -15.91 -8.06
N LYS A 33 -29.03 -16.86 -7.23
CA LYS A 33 -29.05 -16.68 -5.76
C LYS A 33 -27.66 -16.77 -5.12
N ASP A 34 -26.82 -17.69 -5.57
CA ASP A 34 -25.46 -17.87 -5.03
C ASP A 34 -24.50 -16.84 -5.62
N GLN A 35 -24.74 -16.42 -6.86
CA GLN A 35 -24.02 -15.35 -7.53
C GLN A 35 -24.14 -14.02 -6.76
N ILE A 36 -25.34 -13.64 -6.31
CA ILE A 36 -25.54 -12.37 -5.56
C ILE A 36 -24.81 -12.39 -4.22
N LYS A 37 -24.88 -13.50 -3.47
CA LYS A 37 -24.17 -13.64 -2.19
C LYS A 37 -22.66 -13.56 -2.38
N PHE A 38 -22.13 -14.30 -3.35
CA PHE A 38 -20.71 -14.33 -3.64
C PHE A 38 -20.17 -12.97 -4.11
N ALA A 39 -20.91 -12.29 -5.00
CA ALA A 39 -20.57 -10.96 -5.48
C ALA A 39 -20.54 -9.93 -4.33
N ASN A 40 -21.50 -9.99 -3.40
CA ASN A 40 -21.50 -9.13 -2.22
C ASN A 40 -20.28 -9.41 -1.32
N THR A 41 -19.94 -10.67 -1.08
CA THR A 41 -18.75 -11.04 -0.29
C THR A 41 -17.47 -10.49 -0.91
N ILE A 42 -17.26 -10.70 -2.22
CA ILE A 42 -16.09 -10.16 -2.94
C ILE A 42 -16.03 -8.64 -2.82
N LYS A 43 -17.17 -7.96 -2.98
CA LYS A 43 -17.25 -6.50 -2.91
C LYS A 43 -16.84 -5.95 -1.53
N TYR A 44 -17.33 -6.55 -0.45
CA TYR A 44 -16.92 -6.15 0.90
C TYR A 44 -15.46 -6.47 1.18
N LEU A 45 -14.97 -7.62 0.69
CA LEU A 45 -13.56 -8.01 0.82
C LEU A 45 -12.64 -7.04 0.06
N SER A 46 -13.00 -6.65 -1.17
CA SER A 46 -12.25 -5.63 -1.93
C SER A 46 -12.24 -4.28 -1.22
N LEU A 47 -13.33 -3.88 -0.57
CA LEU A 47 -13.39 -2.63 0.19
C LEU A 47 -12.41 -2.66 1.37
N LEU A 48 -12.35 -3.78 2.09
CA LEU A 48 -11.44 -3.97 3.21
C LEU A 48 -9.97 -3.94 2.76
N ILE A 49 -9.65 -4.53 1.61
CA ILE A 49 -8.29 -4.49 1.03
C ILE A 49 -7.91 -3.07 0.63
N ILE A 50 -8.79 -2.32 -0.04
CA ILE A 50 -8.53 -0.93 -0.43
C ILE A 50 -8.34 -0.06 0.83
N PHE A 51 -9.13 -0.28 1.87
CA PHE A 51 -8.99 0.44 3.14
C PHE A 51 -7.64 0.17 3.82
N ALA A 52 -7.21 -1.10 3.87
CA ALA A 52 -5.89 -1.46 4.38
C ALA A 52 -4.74 -0.83 3.56
N ALA A 53 -4.87 -0.83 2.22
CA ALA A 53 -3.91 -0.20 1.33
C ALA A 53 -3.81 1.32 1.56
N LEU A 54 -4.95 1.98 1.79
CA LEU A 54 -5.02 3.41 2.07
C LEU A 54 -4.29 3.75 3.38
N ILE A 55 -4.50 2.99 4.45
CA ILE A 55 -3.79 3.17 5.71
C ILE A 55 -2.28 3.03 5.50
N TYR A 56 -1.86 2.01 4.75
CA TYR A 56 -0.43 1.80 4.47
C TYR A 56 0.17 2.98 3.69
N SER A 57 -0.57 3.53 2.72
CA SER A 57 -0.12 4.69 1.95
C SER A 57 -0.04 5.97 2.78
N ILE A 58 -0.97 6.18 3.73
CA ILE A 58 -0.87 7.27 4.72
C ILE A 58 0.41 7.13 5.56
N MET A 59 0.74 5.92 5.99
CA MET A 59 1.97 5.68 6.75
C MET A 59 3.22 5.98 5.91
N HIS A 60 3.24 5.56 4.64
CA HIS A 60 4.35 5.82 3.73
C HIS A 60 4.57 7.33 3.52
N VAL A 61 3.49 8.07 3.23
CA VAL A 61 3.51 9.53 3.11
C VAL A 61 3.94 10.20 4.42
N GLY A 62 3.43 9.73 5.56
CA GLY A 62 3.78 10.26 6.87
C GLY A 62 5.28 10.13 7.17
N ILE A 63 5.90 9.02 6.73
CA ILE A 63 7.34 8.79 6.84
C ILE A 63 8.12 9.69 5.86
N GLU A 64 7.70 9.76 4.59
CA GLU A 64 8.36 10.62 3.58
C GLU A 64 8.34 12.11 3.96
N ARG A 65 7.28 12.57 4.64
CA ARG A 65 7.14 13.96 5.10
C ARG A 65 7.73 14.21 6.48
N GLY A 66 8.23 13.17 7.17
CA GLY A 66 8.80 13.26 8.50
C GLY A 66 7.78 13.48 9.63
N PHE A 67 6.49 13.24 9.38
CA PHE A 67 5.46 13.24 10.43
C PHE A 67 5.56 12.01 11.33
N ILE A 68 6.10 10.92 10.81
CA ILE A 68 6.24 9.62 11.49
C ILE A 68 7.71 9.19 11.38
N GLU A 69 8.31 8.78 12.49
CA GLU A 69 9.64 8.17 12.46
C GLU A 69 9.58 6.85 11.66
N GLY A 70 10.37 6.76 10.59
CA GLY A 70 10.39 5.59 9.71
C GLY A 70 10.74 4.31 10.47
N PHE A 71 10.15 3.18 10.08
CA PHE A 71 10.36 1.87 10.69
C PHE A 71 11.86 1.53 10.81
N SER A 72 12.20 0.67 11.79
CA SER A 72 13.56 0.27 12.14
C SER A 72 14.41 -0.24 10.98
N GLU A 73 13.78 -0.74 9.92
CA GLU A 73 14.46 -1.21 8.70
C GLU A 73 14.98 -0.06 7.82
N CYS A 74 14.38 1.13 7.89
CA CYS A 74 14.77 2.32 7.12
C CYS A 74 15.56 3.37 7.95
N SER A 75 15.52 3.33 9.29
CA SER A 75 16.23 4.28 10.18
C SER A 75 16.96 3.64 11.39
N GLY A 76 16.56 2.44 11.80
CA GLY A 76 16.92 1.82 13.08
C GLY A 76 18.22 1.02 13.08
N LEU A 77 18.93 0.94 11.95
CA LEU A 77 20.26 0.32 11.92
C LEU A 77 21.29 1.12 12.71
N PHE A 78 21.15 2.43 12.89
CA PHE A 78 22.23 3.30 13.39
C PHE A 78 22.08 3.76 14.85
N SER A 79 20.96 3.52 15.52
CA SER A 79 20.69 4.11 16.84
C SER A 79 21.40 3.42 18.02
N ASN A 80 22.00 2.23 17.81
CA ASN A 80 22.65 1.42 18.85
C ASN A 80 24.05 0.92 18.48
N ILE A 81 24.73 1.56 17.52
CA ILE A 81 26.06 1.10 17.10
C ILE A 81 27.16 1.89 17.79
N ASN A 82 27.86 1.24 18.72
CA ASN A 82 29.00 1.81 19.43
C ASN A 82 30.37 1.44 18.81
N ASP A 83 30.41 0.49 17.86
CA ASP A 83 31.65 -0.01 17.25
C ASP A 83 31.72 0.28 15.74
N ALA A 84 32.92 0.62 15.25
CA ALA A 84 33.13 0.96 13.83
C ALA A 84 32.87 -0.22 12.86
N ASP A 85 33.16 -1.44 13.28
CA ASP A 85 32.97 -2.64 12.46
C ASP A 85 31.49 -3.00 12.29
N SER A 86 30.68 -2.80 13.32
CA SER A 86 29.23 -3.00 13.25
C SER A 86 28.53 -1.88 12.45
N LEU A 87 29.12 -0.67 12.40
CA LEU A 87 28.68 0.41 11.51
C LEU A 87 28.92 0.06 10.04
N LEU A 88 30.09 -0.50 9.70
CA LEU A 88 30.40 -0.94 8.35
C LEU A 88 29.46 -2.07 7.89
N LEU A 89 29.22 -3.06 8.75
CA LEU A 89 28.27 -4.15 8.45
C LEU A 89 26.83 -3.64 8.30
N ALA A 90 26.44 -2.62 9.07
CA ALA A 90 25.13 -1.98 8.94
C ALA A 90 25.00 -1.18 7.64
N LEU A 91 26.07 -0.50 7.21
CA LEU A 91 26.12 0.22 5.93
C LEU A 91 26.07 -0.74 4.73
N GLU A 92 26.73 -1.89 4.80
CA GLU A 92 26.65 -2.93 3.76
C GLU A 92 25.26 -3.54 3.63
N LYS A 93 24.51 -3.62 4.73
CA LYS A 93 23.15 -4.18 4.77
C LYS A 93 22.05 -3.15 4.54
N ALA A 94 22.35 -1.87 4.64
CA ALA A 94 21.35 -0.82 4.51
C ALA A 94 20.78 -0.80 3.08
N PRO A 95 19.45 -0.64 2.91
CA PRO A 95 18.87 -0.50 1.59
C PRO A 95 19.47 0.73 0.88
N LEU A 96 19.90 0.55 -0.37
CA LEU A 96 20.50 1.61 -1.21
C LEU A 96 19.55 2.80 -1.45
N VAL A 97 18.25 2.63 -1.22
CA VAL A 97 17.21 3.66 -1.38
C VAL A 97 16.50 3.86 -0.05
N ARG A 98 16.53 5.10 0.47
CA ARG A 98 15.90 5.47 1.74
C ARG A 98 14.40 5.72 1.57
N CYS A 99 13.59 5.24 2.51
CA CYS A 99 12.14 5.51 2.57
C CYS A 99 11.82 6.94 3.00
N ASN A 100 12.77 7.63 3.66
CA ASN A 100 12.56 8.96 4.23
C ASN A 100 12.73 10.09 3.21
N ASP A 101 13.25 9.80 2.02
CA ASP A 101 13.45 10.78 0.96
C ASP A 101 12.62 10.41 -0.26
N PRO A 102 11.79 11.33 -0.79
CA PRO A 102 10.97 11.03 -1.96
C PRO A 102 11.86 10.83 -3.19
N VAL A 103 11.82 9.62 -3.76
CA VAL A 103 12.65 9.21 -4.92
C VAL A 103 12.34 10.04 -6.17
N LEU A 104 11.09 10.49 -6.33
CA LEU A 104 10.64 11.32 -7.43
C LEU A 104 9.58 12.31 -6.91
N LEU A 105 9.85 13.60 -7.07
CA LEU A 105 8.89 14.67 -6.81
C LEU A 105 8.38 15.21 -8.14
N PHE A 106 7.11 14.95 -8.45
CA PHE A 106 6.42 15.62 -9.53
C PHE A 106 5.68 16.82 -8.95
N ASN A 107 6.22 18.03 -9.14
CA ASN A 107 5.58 19.27 -8.69
C ASN A 107 5.31 19.31 -7.17
N PHE A 108 6.26 18.82 -6.36
CA PHE A 108 6.19 18.63 -4.88
C PHE A 108 5.28 17.50 -4.37
N ILE A 109 4.66 16.73 -5.27
CA ILE A 109 3.91 15.51 -4.95
C ILE A 109 4.82 14.30 -5.20
N SER A 110 4.94 13.43 -4.19
CA SER A 110 5.62 12.15 -4.34
C SER A 110 4.70 11.12 -5.00
N ILE A 111 5.29 10.02 -5.46
CA ILE A 111 4.51 8.89 -5.99
C ILE A 111 3.61 8.30 -4.90
N ALA A 112 4.06 8.24 -3.65
CA ALA A 112 3.26 7.76 -2.52
C ALA A 112 2.02 8.64 -2.27
N GLU A 113 2.18 9.97 -2.33
CA GLU A 113 1.07 10.92 -2.20
C GLU A 113 0.02 10.73 -3.30
N SER A 114 0.48 10.53 -4.55
CA SER A 114 -0.43 10.24 -5.66
C SER A 114 -1.19 8.92 -5.46
N ASN A 115 -0.52 7.91 -4.90
CA ASN A 115 -1.11 6.62 -4.58
C ASN A 115 -2.20 6.73 -3.51
N LEU A 116 -1.93 7.50 -2.46
CA LEU A 116 -2.87 7.83 -1.39
C LEU A 116 -4.15 8.48 -1.94
N VAL A 117 -4.01 9.49 -2.81
CA VAL A 117 -5.16 10.19 -3.42
C VAL A 117 -6.01 9.23 -4.26
N VAL A 118 -5.38 8.38 -5.07
CA VAL A 118 -6.08 7.38 -5.90
C VAL A 118 -6.82 6.36 -5.03
N LEU A 119 -6.18 5.85 -3.98
CA LEU A 119 -6.81 4.90 -3.05
C LEU A 119 -8.00 5.54 -2.32
N ALA A 120 -7.88 6.80 -1.90
CA ALA A 120 -8.97 7.54 -1.26
C ALA A 120 -10.18 7.71 -2.20
N LEU A 121 -9.94 8.09 -3.45
CA LEU A 121 -11.00 8.18 -4.46
C LEU A 121 -11.66 6.83 -4.73
N LEU A 122 -10.86 5.76 -4.89
CA LEU A 122 -11.38 4.41 -5.10
C LEU A 122 -12.26 3.95 -3.93
N LEU A 123 -11.82 4.17 -2.69
CA LEU A 123 -12.58 3.81 -1.50
C LEU A 123 -13.89 4.59 -1.44
N PHE A 124 -13.85 5.90 -1.71
CA PHE A 124 -15.04 6.76 -1.70
C PHE A 124 -16.07 6.31 -2.75
N ILE A 125 -15.64 6.11 -4.00
CA ILE A 125 -16.51 5.67 -5.10
C ILE A 125 -17.13 4.30 -4.79
N ASN A 126 -16.33 3.32 -4.35
CA ASN A 126 -16.84 1.99 -4.03
C ASN A 126 -17.86 2.03 -2.89
N THR A 127 -17.57 2.79 -1.82
CA THR A 127 -18.49 2.96 -0.69
C THR A 127 -19.79 3.61 -1.17
N TYR A 128 -19.71 4.69 -1.95
CA TYR A 128 -20.87 5.38 -2.49
C TYR A 128 -21.75 4.47 -3.36
N LEU A 129 -21.16 3.68 -4.25
CA LEU A 129 -21.88 2.71 -5.08
C LEU A 129 -22.56 1.61 -4.25
N ILE A 130 -21.98 1.21 -3.12
CA ILE A 130 -22.59 0.25 -2.20
C ILE A 130 -23.81 0.85 -1.52
N PHE A 131 -23.73 2.11 -1.09
CA PHE A 131 -24.85 2.82 -0.46
C PHE A 131 -25.98 3.13 -1.43
N GLN A 132 -25.70 3.49 -2.69
CA GLN A 132 -26.74 3.72 -3.70
C GLN A 132 -27.50 2.46 -4.10
N LYS A 133 -26.86 1.28 -4.07
CA LYS A 133 -27.49 0.01 -4.44
C LYS A 133 -28.33 -0.63 -3.32
N LYS A 134 -28.41 0.02 -2.16
CA LYS A 134 -29.17 -0.44 -0.99
C LYS A 134 -30.54 0.22 -0.95
#